data_AF-A0A2E9VXF3-F1
#
_entry.id   AF-A0A2E9VXF3-F1
#
_cell.length_a   1.000
_cell.length_b   1.000
_cell.length_c   1.000
_cell.angle_alpha   90.00
_cell.angle_beta   90.00
_cell.angle_gamma   90.00
#
_symmetry.space_group_name_H-M   'P 1'
#
loop_
_entity.id
_entity.type
_entity.pdbx_description
1 polymer ?
#
loop_
_entity_poly.entity_id
_entity_poly.type
_entity_poly.pdbx_seq_one_letter_code
_entity_poly.pdbx_strand_id
1 'polypeptide(L)'
;MAARKTAVKKTATPKPEIKKSDAIRDWFKANPNGTAVQCQKALAEQDITIGSGHAQQILNKIKGGGKIDVSKIKLASEFVSEYGDIDSALEAIEGVGGFIQACGNPAKAKAALEAYQSVAAALK
;
A
#
# COMPACT_ATOMS: atom_id res chain seq x y z
N MET A 1 52.64 -3.85 -24.15
CA MET A 1 52.68 -3.71 -22.67
C MET A 1 51.29 -3.95 -22.12
N ALA A 2 51.11 -5.00 -21.33
CA ALA A 2 49.83 -5.47 -20.81
C ALA A 2 49.59 -4.96 -19.39
N ALA A 3 48.39 -4.46 -19.10
CA ALA A 3 47.92 -4.22 -17.73
C ALA A 3 46.66 -5.07 -17.49
N ARG A 4 46.83 -6.31 -17.05
CA ARG A 4 45.75 -7.19 -16.61
C ARG A 4 45.37 -6.82 -15.17
N LYS A 5 44.17 -6.26 -14.98
CA LYS A 5 43.58 -6.05 -13.64
C LYS A 5 43.22 -7.41 -13.03
N THR A 6 43.86 -7.74 -11.92
CA THR A 6 43.61 -8.93 -11.11
C THR A 6 42.29 -8.75 -10.36
N ALA A 7 41.25 -9.47 -10.77
CA ALA A 7 40.00 -9.55 -10.02
C ALA A 7 40.18 -10.49 -8.81
N VAL A 8 40.15 -9.92 -7.61
CA VAL A 8 40.14 -10.68 -6.36
C VAL A 8 38.83 -11.47 -6.26
N LYS A 9 38.92 -12.80 -6.42
CA LYS A 9 37.81 -13.73 -6.15
C LYS A 9 37.51 -13.71 -4.66
N LYS A 10 36.38 -13.11 -4.28
CA LYS A 10 35.83 -13.18 -2.92
C LYS A 10 35.17 -14.55 -2.74
N THR A 11 35.77 -15.39 -1.91
CA THR A 11 35.22 -16.68 -1.50
C THR A 11 33.93 -16.47 -0.71
N ALA A 12 32.84 -17.05 -1.20
CA ALA A 12 31.53 -17.03 -0.57
C ALA A 12 31.44 -18.13 0.49
N THR A 13 31.39 -17.74 1.77
CA THR A 13 31.04 -18.62 2.88
C THR A 13 29.51 -18.70 2.99
N PRO A 14 28.90 -19.89 3.11
CA PRO A 14 27.46 -20.01 3.26
C PRO A 14 27.11 -19.75 4.73
N LYS A 15 26.77 -18.50 5.07
CA LYS A 15 26.04 -18.24 6.32
C LYS A 15 24.57 -18.60 6.09
N PRO A 16 23.86 -19.21 7.05
CA PRO A 16 22.41 -19.19 7.04
C PRO A 16 21.99 -17.72 7.15
N GLU A 17 21.89 -17.08 6.00
CA GLU A 17 21.60 -15.67 5.84
C GLU A 17 20.13 -15.51 6.18
N ILE A 18 19.82 -15.33 7.47
CA ILE A 18 18.55 -14.74 7.88
C ILE A 18 18.41 -13.52 6.99
N LYS A 19 17.49 -13.59 6.02
CA LYS A 19 17.36 -12.54 5.02
C LYS A 19 17.02 -11.30 5.81
N LYS A 20 17.87 -10.28 5.73
CA LYS A 20 17.70 -9.00 6.43
C LYS A 20 16.28 -8.44 6.28
N SER A 21 15.64 -8.72 5.14
CA SER A 21 14.26 -8.34 4.85
C SER A 21 13.22 -9.03 5.73
N ASP A 22 13.43 -10.28 6.13
CA ASP A 22 12.52 -11.03 7.00
C ASP A 22 12.62 -10.51 8.44
N ALA A 23 13.83 -10.23 8.92
CA ALA A 23 14.04 -9.58 10.22
C ALA A 23 13.37 -8.19 10.30
N ILE A 24 13.46 -7.39 9.24
CA ILE A 24 12.78 -6.08 9.16
C ILE A 24 11.26 -6.25 9.17
N ARG A 25 10.72 -7.23 8.44
CA ARG A 25 9.28 -7.53 8.42
C ARG A 25 8.79 -7.96 9.79
N ASP A 26 9.50 -8.86 10.45
CA ASP A 26 9.10 -9.37 11.75
C ASP A 26 9.20 -8.28 12.83
N TRP A 27 10.20 -7.40 12.73
CA TRP A 27 10.28 -6.22 13.59
C TRP A 27 9.09 -5.27 13.39
N PHE A 28 8.70 -4.95 12.14
CA PHE A 28 7.54 -4.10 11.87
C PHE A 28 6.20 -4.77 12.17
N LYS A 29 6.11 -6.10 12.17
CA LYS A 29 4.94 -6.84 12.69
C LYS A 29 4.82 -6.67 14.20
N ALA A 30 5.93 -6.80 14.93
CA ALA A 30 5.97 -6.59 16.37
C ALA A 30 5.81 -5.10 16.77
N ASN A 31 6.22 -4.19 15.87
CA ASN A 31 6.22 -2.74 16.09
C ASN A 31 5.52 -2.02 14.92
N PRO A 32 4.17 -2.08 14.83
CA PRO A 32 3.41 -1.53 13.70
C PRO A 32 3.57 -0.01 13.51
N ASN A 33 3.84 0.71 14.61
CA ASN A 33 4.07 2.16 14.61
C ASN A 33 5.56 2.54 14.57
N GLY A 34 6.45 1.55 14.50
CA GLY A 34 7.90 1.79 14.50
C GLY A 34 8.38 2.54 13.27
N THR A 35 9.48 3.28 13.42
CA THR A 35 10.15 3.97 12.31
C THR A 35 11.30 3.14 11.74
N ALA A 36 11.72 3.43 10.49
CA ALA A 36 12.87 2.75 9.88
C ALA A 36 14.17 2.94 10.68
N VAL A 37 14.34 4.09 11.35
CA VAL A 37 15.50 4.37 12.20
C VAL A 37 15.48 3.51 13.47
N GLN A 38 14.31 3.31 14.09
CA GLN A 38 14.17 2.43 15.24
C GLN A 38 14.40 0.96 14.86
N CYS A 39 13.86 0.53 13.72
CA CYS A 39 14.10 -0.80 13.15
C CYS A 39 15.60 -1.04 12.94
N GLN A 40 16.30 -0.06 12.35
CA GLN A 40 17.74 -0.16 12.13
C GLN A 40 18.53 -0.29 13.45
N LYS A 41 18.20 0.49 14.48
CA LYS A 41 18.86 0.41 15.78
C LYS A 41 18.61 -0.95 16.45
N ALA A 42 17.36 -1.40 16.48
CA ALA A 42 16.98 -2.67 17.08
C ALA A 42 17.60 -3.88 16.36
N LEU A 43 17.76 -3.81 15.04
CA LEU A 43 18.42 -4.87 14.28
C LEU A 43 19.95 -4.79 14.37
N ALA A 44 20.53 -3.59 14.55
CA ALA A 44 21.95 -3.43 14.83
C ALA A 44 22.35 -4.02 16.20
N GLU A 45 21.49 -3.92 17.22
CA GLU A 45 21.67 -4.59 18.52
C GLU A 45 21.69 -6.12 18.42
N GLN A 46 21.10 -6.67 17.35
CA GLN A 46 21.08 -8.11 17.04
C GLN A 46 22.20 -8.54 16.09
N ASP A 47 23.22 -7.70 15.87
CA ASP A 47 24.32 -7.92 14.91
C ASP A 47 23.86 -8.00 13.43
N ILE A 48 22.68 -7.45 13.12
CA ILE A 48 22.12 -7.39 11.76
C ILE A 48 22.22 -5.96 11.22
N THR A 49 23.34 -5.65 10.55
CA THR A 49 23.55 -4.34 9.92
C THR A 49 22.71 -4.18 8.65
N ILE A 50 21.78 -3.23 8.70
CA ILE A 50 20.87 -2.86 7.61
C ILE A 50 21.06 -1.37 7.28
N GLY A 51 21.05 -1.04 5.99
CA GLY A 51 21.03 0.35 5.54
C GLY A 51 19.65 0.98 5.74
N SER A 52 19.60 2.23 6.18
CA SER A 52 18.37 3.00 6.42
C SER A 52 17.38 2.95 5.23
N GLY A 53 17.89 3.01 4.00
CA GLY A 53 17.09 2.91 2.78
C GLY A 53 16.39 1.55 2.61
N HIS A 54 17.00 0.45 3.03
CA HIS A 54 16.41 -0.89 2.93
C HIS A 54 15.26 -1.07 3.93
N ALA A 55 15.44 -0.61 5.17
CA ALA A 55 14.37 -0.59 6.17
C ALA A 55 13.18 0.27 5.72
N GLN A 56 13.45 1.45 5.15
CA GLN A 56 12.40 2.34 4.63
C GLN A 56 11.64 1.73 3.45
N GLN A 57 12.34 1.07 2.52
CA GLN A 57 11.68 0.39 1.39
C GLN A 57 10.72 -0.71 1.86
N ILE A 58 11.10 -1.47 2.89
CA ILE A 58 10.24 -2.53 3.42
C ILE A 58 9.07 -1.94 4.22
N LEU A 59 9.31 -0.89 5.01
CA LEU A 59 8.24 -0.14 5.68
C LEU A 59 7.20 0.37 4.68
N ASN A 60 7.66 0.98 3.59
CA ASN A 60 6.78 1.48 2.53
C ASN A 60 5.99 0.34 1.87
N LYS A 61 6.62 -0.82 1.63
CA LYS A 61 5.91 -2.00 1.11
C LYS A 61 4.86 -2.54 2.09
N ILE A 62 5.15 -2.57 3.38
CA ILE A 62 4.22 -3.02 4.43
C ILE A 62 3.04 -2.05 4.57
N LYS A 63 3.31 -0.73 4.55
CA LYS A 63 2.28 0.32 4.65
C LYS A 63 1.53 0.59 3.34
N GLY A 64 1.70 -0.25 2.31
CA GLY A 64 1.03 -0.10 1.01
C GLY A 64 1.55 1.05 0.13
N GLY A 65 2.57 1.79 0.57
CA GLY A 65 3.16 2.95 -0.10
C GLY A 65 4.12 2.62 -1.23
N GLY A 66 3.80 1.64 -2.07
CA GLY A 66 4.70 1.16 -3.13
C GLY A 66 4.31 1.54 -4.56
N LYS A 67 3.05 1.92 -4.81
CA LYS A 67 2.59 2.37 -6.12
C LYS A 67 1.52 3.43 -5.90
N ILE A 68 1.81 4.65 -6.33
CA ILE A 68 0.75 5.60 -6.65
C ILE A 68 -0.12 4.91 -7.70
N ASP A 69 -1.36 4.60 -7.32
CA ASP A 69 -2.30 3.94 -8.21
C ASP A 69 -2.87 5.00 -9.16
N VAL A 70 -2.14 5.25 -10.24
CA VAL A 70 -2.48 6.25 -11.26
C VAL A 70 -3.88 6.00 -11.83
N SER A 71 -4.33 4.74 -11.87
CA SER A 71 -5.69 4.40 -12.31
C SER A 71 -6.75 4.93 -11.35
N LYS A 72 -6.54 4.82 -10.03
CA LYS A 72 -7.45 5.41 -9.04
C LYS A 72 -7.45 6.94 -9.08
N ILE A 73 -6.30 7.55 -9.36
CA ILE A 73 -6.21 9.01 -9.51
C ILE A 73 -6.98 9.47 -10.75
N LYS A 74 -6.84 8.76 -11.88
CA LYS A 74 -7.62 9.05 -13.09
C LYS A 74 -9.12 8.91 -12.84
N LEU A 75 -9.55 7.82 -12.20
CA LEU A 75 -10.95 7.61 -11.87
C LEU A 75 -11.50 8.71 -10.96
N ALA A 76 -10.74 9.14 -9.94
CA ALA A 76 -11.15 10.27 -9.10
C ALA A 76 -11.23 11.59 -9.89
N SER A 77 -10.30 11.81 -10.82
CA SER A 77 -10.32 13.00 -11.69
C SER A 77 -11.49 12.99 -12.67
N GLU A 78 -11.83 11.83 -13.24
CA GLU A 78 -12.99 11.64 -14.11
C GLU A 78 -14.29 11.86 -13.33
N PHE A 79 -14.39 11.30 -12.12
CA PHE A 79 -15.53 11.50 -11.24
C PHE A 79 -15.75 12.98 -10.92
N VAL A 80 -14.70 13.71 -10.54
CA VAL A 80 -14.81 15.18 -10.32
C VAL A 80 -15.24 15.90 -11.61
N SER A 81 -14.75 15.44 -12.78
CA SER A 81 -15.13 16.05 -14.07
C SER A 81 -16.61 15.81 -14.42
N GLU A 82 -17.17 14.64 -14.08
CA GLU A 82 -18.59 14.32 -14.30
C GLU A 82 -19.52 15.20 -13.46
N TYR A 83 -19.11 15.52 -12.23
CA TYR A 83 -19.87 16.36 -11.31
C TYR A 83 -19.57 17.86 -11.45
N GLY A 84 -18.59 18.24 -12.28
CA GLY A 84 -18.25 19.62 -12.62
C GLY A 84 -17.34 20.33 -11.61
N ASP A 85 -17.49 20.04 -10.32
CA ASP A 85 -16.66 20.59 -9.26
C ASP A 85 -16.41 19.58 -8.12
N ILE A 86 -15.44 19.90 -7.27
CA ILE A 86 -15.00 19.01 -6.18
C ILE A 86 -16.06 18.92 -5.08
N ASP A 87 -16.79 20.00 -4.79
CA ASP A 87 -17.76 20.04 -3.70
C ASP A 87 -18.98 19.17 -4.05
N SER A 88 -19.50 19.28 -5.28
CA SER A 88 -20.55 18.41 -5.81
C SER A 88 -20.14 16.92 -5.82
N ALA A 89 -18.89 16.64 -6.18
CA ALA A 89 -18.35 15.28 -6.14
C ALA A 89 -18.25 14.74 -4.70
N LEU A 90 -17.86 15.59 -3.73
CA LEU A 90 -17.82 15.22 -2.32
C LEU A 90 -19.22 14.93 -1.77
N GLU A 91 -20.21 15.76 -2.07
CA GLU A 91 -21.60 15.52 -1.67
C GLU A 91 -22.13 14.18 -2.22
N ALA A 92 -21.79 13.85 -3.46
CA ALA A 92 -22.14 12.55 -4.06
C ALA A 92 -21.48 11.37 -3.32
N ILE A 93 -20.19 11.50 -2.95
CA ILE A 93 -19.48 10.48 -2.16
C ILE A 93 -20.11 10.32 -0.78
N GLU A 94 -20.45 11.42 -0.12
CA GLU A 94 -21.09 11.43 1.20
C GLU A 94 -22.49 10.80 1.15
N GLY A 95 -23.29 11.11 0.12
CA GLY A 95 -24.60 10.51 -0.09
C GLY A 95 -24.51 9.00 -0.30
N VAL A 96 -23.58 8.54 -1.15
CA VAL A 96 -23.33 7.10 -1.36
C VAL A 96 -22.81 6.45 -0.08
N GLY A 97 -21.92 7.10 0.65
CA GLY A 97 -21.41 6.63 1.95
C GLY A 97 -22.52 6.45 2.98
N GLY A 98 -23.39 7.45 3.12
CA GLY A 98 -24.55 7.41 4.00
C GLY A 98 -25.52 6.30 3.62
N PHE A 99 -25.75 6.09 2.33
CA PHE A 99 -26.57 4.98 1.83
C PHE A 99 -25.96 3.61 2.15
N ILE A 100 -24.66 3.43 1.90
CA ILE A 100 -23.94 2.20 2.25
C ILE A 100 -24.02 1.92 3.76
N GLN A 101 -23.87 2.96 4.58
CA GLN A 101 -23.97 2.87 6.03
C GLN A 101 -25.38 2.50 6.47
N ALA A 102 -26.42 3.09 5.87
CA ALA A 102 -27.81 2.73 6.13
C ALA A 102 -28.13 1.28 5.75
N CYS A 103 -27.53 0.77 4.67
CA CYS A 103 -27.63 -0.65 4.28
C CYS A 103 -26.75 -1.58 5.13
N GLY A 104 -25.81 -1.03 5.91
CA GLY A 104 -24.89 -1.75 6.79
C GLY A 104 -23.67 -2.36 6.10
N ASN A 105 -23.70 -2.57 4.77
CA ASN A 105 -22.51 -2.92 3.99
C ASN A 105 -22.70 -2.62 2.48
N PRO A 106 -21.60 -2.54 1.71
CA PRO A 106 -21.67 -2.23 0.27
C PRO A 106 -22.43 -3.27 -0.56
N ALA A 107 -22.41 -4.55 -0.17
CA ALA A 107 -23.09 -5.62 -0.91
C ALA A 107 -24.63 -5.49 -0.83
N LYS A 108 -25.16 -5.13 0.34
CA LYS A 108 -26.57 -4.84 0.55
C LYS A 108 -27.00 -3.57 -0.15
N ALA A 109 -26.16 -2.53 -0.12
CA ALA A 109 -26.40 -1.30 -0.86
C ALA A 109 -26.52 -1.56 -2.37
N LYS A 110 -25.65 -2.40 -2.93
CA LYS A 110 -25.74 -2.84 -4.32
C LYS A 110 -27.07 -3.57 -4.61
N ALA A 111 -27.43 -4.54 -3.77
CA ALA A 111 -28.69 -5.28 -3.94
C ALA A 111 -29.93 -4.36 -3.87
N ALA A 112 -29.90 -3.35 -2.99
CA ALA A 112 -30.96 -2.35 -2.90
C ALA A 112 -31.05 -1.48 -4.18
N LEU A 113 -29.91 -1.05 -4.74
CA LEU A 113 -29.87 -0.31 -6.00
C LEU A 113 -30.40 -1.15 -7.18
N GLU A 114 -30.02 -2.43 -7.27
CA GLU A 114 -30.52 -3.36 -8.29
C GLU A 114 -32.04 -3.55 -8.17
N ALA A 115 -32.57 -3.63 -6.95
CA ALA A 115 -34.00 -3.69 -6.69
C ALA A 115 -34.70 -2.39 -7.12
N TYR A 116 -34.17 -1.21 -6.76
CA TYR A 116 -34.74 0.08 -7.18
C TYR A 116 -34.71 0.28 -8.70
N GLN A 117 -33.65 -0.16 -9.38
CA GLN A 117 -33.56 -0.10 -10.83
C GLN A 117 -34.63 -0.99 -11.50
N SER A 118 -34.87 -2.17 -10.93
CA SER A 118 -35.89 -3.11 -11.41
C SER A 118 -37.30 -2.55 -11.23
N VAL A 119 -37.58 -1.90 -10.09
CA VAL A 119 -38.87 -1.24 -9.81
C VAL A 119 -39.07 -0.02 -10.72
N ALA A 120 -38.02 0.80 -10.92
CA ALA A 120 -38.09 1.95 -11.82
C ALA A 120 -38.31 1.54 -13.29
N ALA A 121 -37.75 0.41 -13.73
CA ALA A 121 -37.98 -0.14 -15.06
C ALA A 121 -39.40 -0.70 -15.23
N ALA A 122 -40.03 -1.20 -14.16
CA ALA A 122 -41.41 -1.69 -14.18
C ALA A 122 -42.47 -0.57 -14.13
N LEU A 123 -42.06 0.66 -13.77
CA LEU A 123 -42.93 1.85 -13.70
C LEU A 123 -42.87 2.74 -14.95
N LYS A 124 -42.02 2.40 -15.93
CA LYS A 124 -41.99 3.01 -17.27
C LYS A 124 -42.84 2.22 -18.24
#